data_AF-A0ABD3SRH1-F1
#
_entry.id   AF-A0ABD3SRH1-F1
#
_cell.length_a   1.000
_cell.length_b   1.000
_cell.length_c   1.000
_cell.angle_alpha   90.00
_cell.angle_beta   90.00
_cell.angle_gamma   90.00
#
_symmetry.space_group_name_H-M   'P 1'
#
loop_
_entity.id
_entity.type
_entity.pdbx_description
1 polymer ?
#
loop_
_entity_poly.entity_id
_entity_poly.type
_entity_poly.pdbx_seq_one_letter_code
_entity_poly.pdbx_strand_id
1 'polypeptide(L)'
;MSSSSDESPVLVNREAFVRAIDIMKSDMGMEIFSEGQRPMYAIGRLVARLPLEFVSGIRLADCETLTLISQLKESVVDETGIQSLDTIVAIRAGDDGCGGYGYEGFTVGASIADTAQTYTDAIKYAMLNNFKHIELEVNRLVPLISSSE
;
A
#
# COMPACT_ATOMS: atom_id res chain seq x y z
N MET A 1 -22.29 22.96 7.37
CA MET A 1 -21.57 22.28 8.46
C MET A 1 -20.39 21.57 7.82
N SER A 2 -19.24 22.22 7.81
CA SER A 2 -18.01 21.68 7.26
C SER A 2 -17.24 21.03 8.40
N SER A 3 -17.28 19.71 8.46
CA SER A 3 -16.27 18.94 9.18
C SER A 3 -15.74 17.93 8.17
N SER A 4 -14.80 18.40 7.35
CA SER A 4 -13.86 17.53 6.67
C SER A 4 -13.09 16.80 7.76
N SER A 5 -13.56 15.60 8.08
CA SER A 5 -12.75 14.61 8.79
C SER A 5 -11.62 14.21 7.83
N ASP A 6 -10.64 15.09 7.64
CA ASP A 6 -9.31 14.69 7.22
C ASP A 6 -8.77 13.87 8.38
N GLU A 7 -9.16 12.60 8.45
CA GLU A 7 -8.40 11.61 9.19
C GLU A 7 -6.99 11.70 8.63
N SER A 8 -6.06 12.12 9.50
CA SER A 8 -4.65 12.21 9.17
C SER A 8 -4.24 10.92 8.47
N PRO A 9 -3.62 11.02 7.27
CA PRO A 9 -3.29 9.83 6.48
C PRO A 9 -2.43 8.89 7.32
N VAL A 10 -2.74 7.59 7.26
CA VAL A 10 -1.98 6.60 8.01
C VAL A 10 -0.65 6.40 7.27
N LEU A 11 0.37 7.13 7.72
CA LEU A 11 1.69 7.13 7.09
C LEU A 11 2.66 6.19 7.81
N VAL A 12 3.37 5.38 7.04
CA VAL A 12 4.49 4.59 7.57
C VAL A 12 5.66 5.49 7.97
N ASN A 13 6.48 5.05 8.93
CA ASN A 13 7.71 5.76 9.26
C ASN A 13 8.68 5.74 8.06
N ARG A 14 9.15 6.92 7.62
CA ARG A 14 10.03 7.05 6.44
C ARG A 14 11.28 6.20 6.53
N GLU A 15 11.97 6.18 7.67
CA GLU A 15 13.20 5.40 7.82
C GLU A 15 12.93 3.90 7.75
N ALA A 16 11.84 3.44 8.36
CA ALA A 16 11.40 2.05 8.23
C ALA A 16 11.09 1.70 6.76
N PHE A 17 10.43 2.61 6.04
CA PHE A 17 10.11 2.40 4.62
C PHE A 17 11.36 2.31 3.74
N VAL A 18 12.33 3.20 3.93
CA VAL A 18 13.61 3.13 3.20
C VAL A 18 14.32 1.80 3.52
N ARG A 19 14.40 1.40 4.80
CA ARG A 19 15.02 0.12 5.18
C ARG A 19 14.33 -1.09 4.57
N ALA A 20 12.99 -1.12 4.56
CA ALA A 20 12.23 -2.20 3.94
C ALA A 20 12.54 -2.33 2.44
N ILE A 21 12.61 -1.20 1.72
CA ILE A 21 12.96 -1.20 0.30
C ILE A 21 14.41 -1.67 0.08
N ASP A 22 15.34 -1.27 0.94
CA ASP A 22 16.74 -1.71 0.82
C ASP A 22 16.87 -3.23 1.00
N ILE A 23 16.21 -3.80 2.02
CA ILE A 23 16.17 -5.26 2.24
C ILE A 23 15.64 -5.96 0.97
N MET A 24 14.51 -5.47 0.45
CA MET A 24 13.90 -6.05 -0.74
C MET A 24 14.78 -5.96 -1.98
N LYS A 25 15.44 -4.82 -2.19
CA LYS A 25 16.42 -4.65 -3.28
C LYS A 25 17.60 -5.59 -3.11
N SER A 26 18.12 -5.73 -1.90
CA SER A 26 19.20 -6.67 -1.57
C SER A 26 18.82 -8.10 -1.93
N ASP A 27 17.63 -8.54 -1.52
CA ASP A 27 17.12 -9.89 -1.79
C ASP A 27 16.92 -10.15 -3.29
N MET A 28 16.63 -9.09 -4.05
CA MET A 28 16.53 -9.12 -5.51
C MET A 28 17.89 -9.00 -6.23
N GLY A 29 19.00 -8.89 -5.50
CA GLY A 29 20.34 -8.70 -6.07
C GLY A 29 20.57 -7.33 -6.71
N MET A 30 19.81 -6.32 -6.29
CA MET A 30 19.91 -4.95 -6.79
C MET A 30 20.85 -4.12 -5.92
N GLU A 31 21.51 -3.13 -6.53
CA GLU A 31 22.39 -2.20 -5.82
C GLU A 31 21.57 -1.26 -4.91
N ILE A 32 22.01 -1.12 -3.66
CA ILE A 32 21.42 -0.24 -2.65
C ILE A 32 22.27 1.01 -2.53
N PHE A 33 21.62 2.16 -2.37
CA PHE A 33 22.34 3.41 -2.12
C PHE A 33 23.06 3.39 -0.77
N SER A 34 24.35 3.70 -0.80
CA SER A 34 25.12 4.01 0.41
C SER A 34 24.49 5.21 1.15
N GLU A 35 24.64 5.29 2.48
CA GLU A 35 23.97 6.31 3.31
C GLU A 35 24.21 7.75 2.82
N GLY A 36 25.40 8.06 2.29
CA GLY A 36 25.74 9.37 1.75
C GLY A 36 25.25 9.67 0.33
N GLN A 37 24.67 8.67 -0.35
CA GLN A 37 24.14 8.78 -1.72
C GLN A 37 22.61 8.62 -1.78
N ARG A 38 21.96 8.44 -0.62
CA ARG A 38 20.51 8.25 -0.57
C ARG A 38 19.79 9.55 -0.96
N PRO A 39 18.86 9.51 -1.92
CA PRO A 39 18.03 10.66 -2.20
C PRO A 39 17.16 10.97 -0.98
N MET A 40 16.74 12.23 -0.86
CA MET A 40 15.68 12.57 0.08
C MET A 40 14.38 11.95 -0.40
N TYR A 41 13.56 11.46 0.52
CA TYR A 41 12.29 10.82 0.18
C TYR A 41 11.12 11.56 0.80
N ALA A 42 10.02 11.62 0.05
CA ALA A 42 8.68 11.91 0.53
C ALA A 42 7.85 10.61 0.54
N ILE A 43 6.78 10.59 1.34
CA ILE A 43 5.80 9.51 1.33
C ILE A 43 4.56 10.01 0.59
N GLY A 44 4.29 9.43 -0.57
CA GLY A 44 3.05 9.62 -1.31
C GLY A 44 1.95 8.71 -0.78
N ARG A 45 0.70 9.15 -0.90
CA ARG A 45 -0.51 8.38 -0.59
C ARG A 45 -1.30 8.14 -1.88
N LEU A 46 -1.78 6.93 -2.08
CA LEU A 46 -2.70 6.58 -3.15
C LEU A 46 -3.84 5.73 -2.56
N VAL A 47 -5.08 6.09 -2.87
CA VAL A 47 -6.27 5.29 -2.54
C VAL A 47 -6.75 4.67 -3.85
N ALA A 48 -6.64 3.35 -3.94
CA ALA A 48 -6.87 2.58 -5.15
C ALA A 48 -8.09 1.67 -4.99
N ARG A 49 -9.04 1.74 -5.93
CA ARG A 49 -10.17 0.80 -5.98
C ARG A 49 -9.74 -0.40 -6.81
N LEU A 50 -9.50 -1.54 -6.17
CA LEU A 50 -9.09 -2.78 -6.80
C LEU A 50 -10.32 -3.65 -7.14
N PRO A 51 -10.62 -3.90 -8.41
CA PRO A 51 -11.66 -4.86 -8.79
C PRO A 51 -11.40 -6.25 -8.23
N LEU A 52 -12.45 -6.94 -7.80
CA LEU A 52 -12.33 -8.28 -7.21
C LEU A 52 -11.73 -9.31 -8.17
N GLU A 53 -11.87 -9.13 -9.48
CA GLU A 53 -11.24 -9.98 -10.49
C GLU A 53 -9.70 -9.85 -10.53
N PHE A 54 -9.15 -8.76 -10.01
CA PHE A 54 -7.71 -8.46 -10.02
C PHE A 54 -7.01 -8.72 -8.69
N VAL A 55 -7.74 -9.16 -7.65
CA VAL A 55 -7.17 -9.36 -6.29
C VAL A 55 -6.07 -10.40 -6.23
N SER A 56 -6.06 -11.37 -7.14
CA SER A 56 -5.00 -12.38 -7.28
C SER A 56 -3.74 -11.87 -7.97
N GLY A 57 -3.76 -10.63 -8.46
CA GLY A 57 -2.67 -10.00 -9.20
C GLY A 57 -1.61 -9.33 -8.32
N ILE A 58 -1.77 -9.33 -6.99
CA ILE A 58 -0.85 -8.69 -6.04
C ILE A 58 -0.10 -9.75 -5.25
N ARG A 59 1.23 -9.64 -5.19
CA ARG A 59 2.09 -10.44 -4.32
C ARG A 59 2.74 -9.55 -3.28
N LEU A 60 2.76 -10.03 -2.04
CA LEU A 60 3.36 -9.34 -0.91
C LEU A 60 4.71 -9.98 -0.55
N ALA A 61 5.59 -9.19 0.04
CA ALA A 61 6.83 -9.65 0.67
C ALA A 61 6.96 -9.03 2.06
N ASP A 62 7.46 -9.82 2.99
CA ASP A 62 7.80 -9.35 4.33
C ASP A 62 9.20 -8.74 4.30
N CYS A 63 9.35 -7.53 4.85
CA CYS A 63 10.61 -6.81 4.91
C CYS A 63 10.95 -6.43 6.37
N GLU A 64 10.58 -7.30 7.32
CA GLU A 64 10.74 -7.22 8.79
C GLU A 64 9.98 -6.06 9.46
N THR A 65 10.08 -4.88 8.88
CA THR A 65 9.52 -3.63 9.39
C THR A 65 8.21 -3.25 8.72
N LEU A 66 7.96 -3.76 7.50
CA LEU A 66 6.77 -3.50 6.68
C LEU A 66 6.51 -4.67 5.72
N THR A 67 5.27 -4.77 5.27
CA THR A 67 4.91 -5.64 4.14
C THR A 67 4.84 -4.81 2.86
N LEU A 68 5.67 -5.17 1.87
CA LEU A 68 5.74 -4.49 0.58
C LEU A 68 5.05 -5.29 -0.52
N ILE A 69 4.60 -4.61 -1.56
CA ILE A 69 4.17 -5.24 -2.81
C ILE A 69 5.42 -5.65 -3.59
N SER A 70 5.62 -6.95 -3.75
CA SER A 70 6.76 -7.50 -4.49
C SER A 70 6.51 -7.50 -5.99
N GLN A 71 5.33 -7.95 -6.40
CA GLN A 71 4.99 -8.15 -7.80
C GLN A 71 3.52 -7.84 -8.04
N LEU A 72 3.25 -7.30 -9.22
CA LEU A 72 1.93 -6.97 -9.71
C LEU A 72 1.76 -7.51 -11.13
N LYS A 73 0.53 -7.93 -11.47
CA LYS A 73 0.14 -8.06 -12.88
C LYS A 73 -0.01 -6.68 -13.50
N GLU A 74 0.37 -6.54 -14.77
CA GLU A 74 0.23 -5.29 -15.53
C GLU A 74 -1.19 -4.73 -15.47
N SER A 75 -2.21 -5.60 -15.59
CA SER A 75 -3.62 -5.20 -15.47
C SER A 75 -3.99 -4.55 -14.13
N VAL A 76 -3.30 -4.90 -13.04
CA VAL A 76 -3.51 -4.23 -11.74
C VAL A 76 -2.92 -2.83 -11.77
N VAL A 77 -1.72 -2.68 -12.35
CA VAL A 77 -1.02 -1.40 -12.46
C VAL A 77 -1.84 -0.43 -13.30
N ASP A 78 -2.33 -0.88 -14.46
CA ASP A 78 -3.11 -0.05 -15.40
C ASP A 78 -4.43 0.43 -14.78
N GLU A 79 -5.10 -0.44 -14.02
CA GLU A 79 -6.40 -0.13 -13.42
C GLU A 79 -6.28 0.75 -12.17
N THR A 80 -5.25 0.52 -11.34
CA THR A 80 -5.21 1.07 -9.98
C THR A 80 -4.08 2.07 -9.73
N GLY A 81 -3.06 2.09 -10.57
CA GLY A 81 -1.85 2.89 -10.37
C GLY A 81 -0.93 2.40 -9.24
N ILE A 82 -1.25 1.27 -8.59
CA ILE A 82 -0.39 0.63 -7.58
C ILE A 82 0.88 0.11 -8.26
N GLN A 83 2.02 0.19 -7.56
CA GLN A 83 3.33 -0.22 -8.06
C GLN A 83 4.04 -1.18 -7.09
N SER A 84 5.03 -1.91 -7.60
CA SER A 84 5.96 -2.65 -6.75
C SER A 84 6.67 -1.68 -5.80
N LEU A 85 7.02 -2.16 -4.60
CA LEU A 85 7.58 -1.40 -3.48
C LEU A 85 6.60 -0.46 -2.78
N ASP A 86 5.34 -0.35 -3.23
CA ASP A 86 4.29 0.26 -2.41
C ASP A 86 4.01 -0.62 -1.19
N THR A 87 3.52 -0.01 -0.11
CA THR A 87 3.04 -0.73 1.07
C THR A 87 1.56 -0.44 1.28
N ILE A 88 0.76 -1.48 1.49
CA ILE A 88 -0.65 -1.34 1.81
C ILE A 88 -0.75 -0.96 3.29
N VAL A 89 -1.42 0.16 3.58
CA VAL A 89 -1.57 0.70 4.93
C VAL A 89 -3.00 0.56 5.47
N ALA A 90 -3.99 0.51 4.58
CA ALA A 90 -5.37 0.18 4.92
C ALA A 90 -6.07 -0.55 3.78
N ILE A 91 -7.00 -1.42 4.15
CA ILE A 91 -7.82 -2.22 3.24
C ILE A 91 -9.27 -2.05 3.67
N ARG A 92 -10.12 -1.63 2.74
CA ARG A 92 -11.52 -1.31 3.01
C ARG A 92 -12.46 -1.96 2.02
N ALA A 93 -13.68 -2.27 2.44
CA ALA A 93 -14.75 -2.74 1.58
C ALA A 93 -16.08 -2.15 2.04
N GLY A 94 -16.77 -1.46 1.14
CA GLY A 94 -18.01 -0.76 1.47
C GLY A 94 -18.31 0.39 0.51
N ASP A 95 -19.33 1.16 0.87
CA ASP A 95 -19.72 2.40 0.19
C ASP A 95 -19.37 3.59 1.10
N ASP A 96 -18.50 4.48 0.62
CA ASP A 96 -18.02 5.66 1.35
C ASP A 96 -19.05 6.80 1.40
N GLY A 97 -20.22 6.63 0.76
CA GLY A 97 -21.14 7.72 0.47
C GLY A 97 -21.89 8.36 1.65
N CYS A 98 -22.19 7.66 2.75
CA CYS A 98 -22.95 8.23 3.90
C CYS A 98 -22.94 7.40 5.22
N GLY A 99 -22.13 6.36 5.35
CA GLY A 99 -22.15 5.46 6.52
C GLY A 99 -20.80 4.84 6.92
N GLY A 100 -19.71 5.26 6.30
CA GLY A 100 -18.38 4.64 6.46
C GLY A 100 -18.26 3.31 5.73
N TYR A 101 -17.04 2.76 5.71
CA TYR A 101 -16.83 1.44 5.15
C TYR A 101 -17.46 0.37 6.04
N GLY A 102 -18.09 -0.62 5.42
CA GLY A 102 -18.66 -1.76 6.12
C GLY A 102 -17.59 -2.69 6.71
N TYR A 103 -16.41 -2.70 6.08
CA TYR A 103 -15.18 -3.33 6.58
C TYR A 103 -14.01 -2.37 6.40
N GLU A 104 -13.19 -2.23 7.45
CA GLU A 104 -11.94 -1.48 7.44
C GLU A 104 -10.89 -2.22 8.28
N GLY A 105 -9.69 -2.38 7.73
CA GLY A 105 -8.54 -2.94 8.44
C GLY A 105 -7.25 -2.22 8.10
N PHE A 106 -6.46 -1.91 9.12
CA PHE A 106 -5.18 -1.23 9.00
C PHE A 106 -4.02 -2.22 9.04
N THR A 107 -3.03 -2.02 8.18
CA THR A 107 -1.91 -2.94 7.97
C THR A 107 -0.55 -2.28 8.21
N VAL A 108 -0.53 -1.09 8.82
CA VAL A 108 0.70 -0.36 9.13
C VAL A 108 1.53 -1.10 10.17
N GLY A 109 2.72 -1.52 9.77
CA GLY A 109 3.62 -2.32 10.62
C GLY A 109 3.09 -3.74 10.89
N ALA A 110 2.06 -4.18 10.17
CA ALA A 110 1.52 -5.53 10.29
C ALA A 110 2.41 -6.54 9.58
N SER A 111 2.41 -7.78 10.09
CA SER A 111 3.10 -8.89 9.43
C SER A 111 2.46 -9.21 8.07
N ILE A 112 3.17 -9.97 7.23
CA ILE A 112 2.60 -10.45 5.97
C ILE A 112 1.36 -11.33 6.21
N ALA A 113 1.34 -12.11 7.30
CA ALA A 113 0.22 -12.97 7.63
C ALA A 113 -1.02 -12.17 8.02
N ASP A 114 -0.85 -11.15 8.87
CA ASP A 114 -1.95 -10.26 9.29
C ASP A 114 -2.45 -9.45 8.09
N THR A 115 -1.53 -8.90 7.28
CA THR A 115 -1.88 -8.16 6.06
C THR A 115 -2.67 -9.04 5.08
N ALA A 116 -2.23 -10.28 4.85
CA ALA A 116 -2.92 -11.22 3.98
C ALA A 116 -4.30 -11.63 4.55
N GLN A 117 -4.42 -11.76 5.87
CA GLN A 117 -5.68 -12.04 6.54
C GLN A 117 -6.66 -10.88 6.37
N THR A 118 -6.24 -9.64 6.65
CA THR A 118 -7.04 -8.43 6.44
C THR A 118 -7.49 -8.30 4.98
N TYR A 119 -6.58 -8.55 4.03
CA TYR A 119 -6.88 -8.56 2.60
C TYR A 119 -7.95 -9.61 2.25
N THR A 120 -7.81 -10.82 2.78
CA THR A 120 -8.76 -11.92 2.56
C THR A 120 -10.13 -11.59 3.15
N ASP A 121 -10.18 -10.99 4.34
CA ASP A 121 -11.43 -10.66 5.01
C ASP A 121 -12.17 -9.52 4.30
N ALA A 122 -11.45 -8.52 3.80
CA ALA A 122 -12.03 -7.47 2.95
C ALA A 122 -12.66 -8.05 1.67
N ILE A 123 -11.98 -8.99 1.01
CA ILE A 123 -12.50 -9.66 -0.20
C ILE A 123 -13.76 -10.46 0.13
N LYS A 124 -13.73 -11.26 1.20
CA LYS A 124 -14.90 -12.04 1.64
C LYS A 124 -16.07 -11.11 1.95
N TYR A 125 -15.82 -10.02 2.67
CA TYR A 125 -16.84 -9.02 2.97
C TYR A 125 -17.41 -8.39 1.69
N ALA A 126 -16.55 -8.02 0.74
CA ALA A 126 -16.96 -7.48 -0.54
C ALA A 126 -17.85 -8.45 -1.32
N MET A 127 -17.45 -9.73 -1.40
CA MET A 127 -18.23 -10.77 -2.06
C MET A 127 -19.60 -11.01 -1.40
N LEU A 128 -19.64 -11.09 -0.07
CA LEU A 128 -20.89 -11.32 0.68
C LEU A 128 -21.90 -10.19 0.50
N ASN A 129 -21.41 -8.96 0.30
CA ASN A 129 -22.24 -7.76 0.16
C ASN A 129 -22.39 -7.29 -1.31
N ASN A 130 -21.96 -8.10 -2.28
CA ASN A 130 -22.01 -7.79 -3.72
C ASN A 130 -21.26 -6.52 -4.15
N PHE A 131 -20.21 -6.13 -3.41
CA PHE A 131 -19.30 -5.08 -3.86
C PHE A 131 -18.38 -5.62 -4.97
N LYS A 132 -18.09 -4.76 -5.95
CA LYS A 132 -17.26 -5.14 -7.12
C LYS A 132 -15.77 -4.92 -6.91
N HIS A 133 -15.40 -4.18 -5.87
CA HIS A 133 -14.03 -3.79 -5.58
C HIS A 133 -13.80 -3.76 -4.07
N ILE A 134 -12.54 -3.85 -3.70
CA ILE A 134 -12.03 -3.39 -2.40
C ILE A 134 -11.24 -2.10 -2.63
N GLU A 135 -11.06 -1.32 -1.58
CA GLU A 135 -10.19 -0.15 -1.60
C GLU A 135 -8.90 -0.46 -0.86
N LEU A 136 -7.78 -0.12 -1.49
CA LEU A 136 -6.45 -0.23 -0.91
C LEU A 136 -5.89 1.18 -0.76
N GLU A 137 -5.62 1.57 0.48
CA GLU A 137 -4.76 2.72 0.73
C GLU A 137 -3.32 2.24 0.76
N VAL A 138 -2.50 2.83 -0.11
CA VAL A 138 -1.08 2.51 -0.22
C VAL A 138 -0.22 3.73 0.04
N ASN A 139 0.95 3.49 0.62
CA ASN A 139 2.02 4.48 0.72
C ASN A 139 3.12 4.14 -0.27
N ARG A 140 3.66 5.17 -0.91
CA ARG A 140 4.76 5.07 -1.88
C ARG A 140 5.93 5.91 -1.43
N LEU A 141 7.13 5.35 -1.48
CA LEU A 141 8.35 6.11 -1.27
C LEU A 141 8.74 6.84 -2.56
N VAL A 142 8.66 8.18 -2.56
CA VAL A 142 8.94 9.01 -3.73
C VAL A 142 10.29 9.72 -3.54
N PRO A 143 11.30 9.45 -4.39
CA PRO A 143 12.55 10.19 -4.33
C PRO A 143 12.29 11.64 -4.73
N LEU A 144 12.63 12.56 -3.85
CA LEU A 144 12.73 13.98 -4.15
C LEU A 144 14.02 14.15 -4.94
N ILE A 145 13.89 14.40 -6.24
CA ILE A 145 15.01 14.91 -7.01
C ILE A 145 15.34 16.26 -6.38
N SER A 146 16.54 16.38 -5.79
CA SER A 146 17.09 17.70 -5.51
C SER A 146 17.22 18.36 -6.88
N SER A 147 16.33 19.32 -7.17
CA SER A 147 16.49 20.25 -8.28
C SER A 147 17.70 21.12 -7.97
N SER A 148 18.89 20.55 -8.17
CA SER A 148 20.09 21.32 -8.49
C SER A 148 19.94 21.77 -9.94
N GLU A 149 19.20 22.86 -10.12
CA GLU A 149 19.47 23.83 -11.18
C GLU A 149 20.46 24.87 -10.65
#